data_AF-A0AAE1LBS7-F1
#
_entry.id   AF-A0AAE1LBS7-F1
#
_cell.length_a   1.000
_cell.length_b   1.000
_cell.length_c   1.000
_cell.angle_alpha   90.00
_cell.angle_beta   90.00
_cell.angle_gamma   90.00
#
_symmetry.space_group_name_H-M   'P 1'
#
loop_
_entity.id
_entity.type
_entity.pdbx_description
1 polymer ?
#
loop_
_entity_poly.entity_id
_entity_poly.type
_entity_poly.pdbx_seq_one_letter_code
_entity_poly.pdbx_strand_id
1 'polypeptide(L)'
;MGGDHHHEPPYKVPDYKVYKVDENSPELLEIQRALAAQGLKDPWIRNEVWRYNRQLIGPQNWSTRWGRLMFRKFPTGLALAAATVGIEMAYDTWMGSGDHGHGHGGHH
;
A
#
# COMPACT_ATOMS: atom_id res chain seq x y z
N MET A 1 39.60 -31.51 -20.56
CA MET A 1 38.18 -31.89 -20.44
C MET A 1 37.50 -30.80 -19.65
N GLY A 2 36.84 -29.86 -20.34
CA GLY A 2 36.10 -28.75 -19.72
C GLY A 2 34.65 -29.14 -19.57
N GLY A 3 34.15 -29.13 -18.35
CA GLY A 3 32.73 -29.36 -18.04
C GLY A 3 32.03 -28.03 -17.87
N ASP A 4 31.16 -27.69 -18.82
CA ASP A 4 30.22 -26.58 -18.71
C ASP A 4 29.16 -26.91 -17.66
N HIS A 5 29.33 -26.34 -16.46
CA HIS A 5 28.31 -26.33 -15.42
C HIS A 5 27.29 -25.22 -15.75
N HIS A 6 26.24 -25.59 -16.50
CA HIS A 6 25.05 -24.76 -16.67
C HIS A 6 24.31 -24.65 -15.33
N HIS A 7 24.68 -23.65 -14.52
CA HIS A 7 23.87 -23.23 -13.39
C HIS A 7 22.59 -22.59 -13.93
N GLU A 8 21.43 -23.19 -13.66
CA GLU A 8 20.14 -22.52 -13.87
C GLU A 8 20.14 -21.19 -13.10
N PRO A 9 19.61 -20.10 -13.67
CA PRO A 9 19.49 -18.84 -12.98
C PRO A 9 18.70 -19.02 -11.67
N PRO A 10 19.08 -18.34 -10.58
CA PRO A 10 18.41 -18.47 -9.27
C PRO A 10 16.96 -17.94 -9.27
N TYR A 11 16.46 -17.45 -10.40
CA TYR A 11 15.10 -16.94 -10.56
C TYR A 11 14.51 -17.44 -11.87
N LYS A 12 13.20 -17.73 -11.83
CA LYS A 12 12.41 -18.07 -13.02
C LYS A 12 11.90 -16.80 -13.66
N VAL A 13 12.38 -16.51 -14.86
CA VAL A 13 11.85 -15.40 -15.66
C VAL A 13 10.42 -15.75 -16.09
N PRO A 14 9.42 -14.90 -15.81
CA PRO A 14 8.05 -15.15 -16.25
C PRO A 14 7.96 -15.10 -17.79
N ASP A 15 6.99 -15.84 -18.35
CA ASP A 15 6.76 -15.85 -19.80
C ASP A 15 6.48 -14.44 -20.31
N TYR A 16 7.18 -14.01 -21.37
CA TYR A 16 7.02 -12.70 -21.97
C TYR A 16 5.57 -12.38 -22.38
N LYS A 17 4.73 -13.39 -22.64
CA LYS A 17 3.32 -13.25 -23.03
C LYS A 17 2.45 -12.64 -21.93
N VAL A 18 2.90 -12.62 -20.68
CA VAL A 18 2.16 -11.99 -19.58
C VAL A 18 2.17 -10.46 -19.68
N TYR A 19 3.18 -9.88 -20.34
CA TYR A 19 3.33 -8.44 -20.49
C TYR A 19 2.56 -7.94 -21.71
N LYS A 20 1.24 -7.79 -21.55
CA LYS A 20 0.35 -7.20 -22.55
C LYS A 20 -0.10 -5.83 -22.08
N VAL A 21 -0.21 -4.88 -23.01
CA VAL A 21 -0.85 -3.59 -22.75
C VAL A 21 -2.34 -3.86 -22.62
N ASP A 22 -2.86 -3.72 -21.40
CA ASP A 22 -4.25 -3.96 -21.06
C ASP A 22 -4.78 -2.86 -20.13
N GLU A 23 -6.00 -3.05 -19.64
CA GLU A 23 -6.69 -2.13 -18.73
C GLU A 23 -5.93 -1.90 -17.40
N ASN A 24 -5.01 -2.80 -17.03
CA ASN A 24 -4.20 -2.66 -15.82
C ASN A 24 -3.04 -1.67 -16.00
N SER A 25 -2.78 -1.21 -17.23
CA SER A 25 -1.79 -0.19 -17.59
C SER A 25 -2.45 0.97 -18.37
N PRO A 26 -3.34 1.75 -17.74
CA PRO A 26 -4.08 2.81 -18.44
C PRO A 26 -3.17 3.92 -19.00
N GLU A 27 -2.02 4.17 -18.37
CA GLU A 27 -1.04 5.16 -18.82
C GLU A 27 -0.45 4.76 -20.19
N LEU A 28 -0.16 3.47 -20.38
CA LEU A 28 0.34 2.94 -21.67
C LEU A 28 -0.76 2.94 -22.73
N LEU A 29 -2.01 2.64 -22.35
CA LEU A 29 -3.15 2.74 -23.27
C LEU A 29 -3.36 4.18 -23.77
N GLU A 30 -3.19 5.17 -22.90
CA GLU A 30 -3.31 6.58 -23.28
C GLU A 30 -2.21 6.99 -24.26
N ILE A 31 -0.95 6.63 -23.98
CA ILE A 31 0.18 6.88 -24.89
C ILE A 31 -0.05 6.19 -26.24
N GLN A 32 -0.52 4.94 -26.24
CA GLN A 32 -0.81 4.21 -27.47
C GLN A 32 -1.88 4.92 -28.31
N ARG A 33 -2.95 5.43 -27.67
CA ARG A 33 -4.02 6.18 -28.35
C ARG A 33 -3.51 7.51 -28.89
N ALA A 34 -2.71 8.23 -28.10
CA ALA A 34 -2.12 9.51 -28.51
C ALA A 34 -1.17 9.35 -29.71
N LEU A 35 -0.33 8.31 -29.71
CA LEU A 35 0.54 7.99 -30.83
C LEU A 35 -0.26 7.56 -32.06
N ALA A 36 -1.28 6.72 -31.87
CA ALA A 36 -2.15 6.28 -32.96
C ALA A 36 -2.90 7.45 -33.61
N ALA A 37 -3.31 8.46 -32.83
CA ALA A 37 -3.91 9.68 -33.34
C ALA A 37 -2.97 10.48 -34.26
N GLN A 38 -1.66 10.30 -34.12
CA GLN A 38 -0.63 10.88 -34.98
C GLN A 38 -0.18 9.90 -36.10
N GLY A 39 -0.81 8.73 -36.22
CA GLY A 39 -0.40 7.68 -37.16
C GLY A 39 0.89 6.95 -36.76
N LEU A 40 1.35 7.12 -35.51
CA LEU A 40 2.56 6.51 -34.98
C LEU A 40 2.24 5.27 -34.13
N LYS A 41 3.22 4.36 -34.04
CA LYS A 41 3.13 3.17 -33.19
C LYS A 41 4.46 2.93 -32.50
N ASP A 42 4.44 2.86 -31.18
CA ASP A 42 5.62 2.52 -30.39
C ASP A 42 5.84 0.99 -30.36
N PRO A 43 7.00 0.48 -30.84
CA PRO A 43 7.34 -0.94 -30.76
C PRO A 43 7.74 -1.41 -29.34
N TRP A 44 8.13 -0.49 -28.45
CA TRP A 44 8.68 -0.83 -27.12
C TRP A 44 7.64 -0.81 -26.01
N ILE A 45 6.40 -0.43 -26.29
CA ILE A 45 5.34 -0.27 -25.28
C ILE A 45 5.11 -1.53 -24.41
N ARG A 46 5.30 -2.73 -24.98
CA ARG A 46 5.20 -3.99 -24.21
C ARG A 46 6.30 -4.16 -23.18
N ASN A 47 7.49 -3.63 -23.43
CA ASN A 47 8.62 -3.66 -22.51
C ASN A 47 8.36 -2.81 -21.26
N GLU A 48 7.50 -1.80 -21.35
CA GLU A 48 7.20 -0.91 -20.23
C GLU A 48 6.05 -1.42 -19.35
N VAL A 49 5.29 -2.42 -19.80
CA VAL A 49 4.10 -2.94 -19.10
C VAL A 49 4.40 -3.33 -17.66
N TRP A 50 5.54 -3.97 -17.39
CA TRP A 50 5.87 -4.40 -16.04
C TRP A 50 5.99 -3.25 -15.03
N ARG A 51 6.24 -2.01 -15.50
CA ARG A 51 6.35 -0.79 -14.68
C ARG A 51 5.02 -0.09 -14.40
N TYR A 52 4.01 -0.36 -15.23
CA TYR A 52 2.73 0.34 -15.16
C TYR A 52 1.56 -0.59 -14.88
N ASN A 53 1.76 -1.90 -14.96
CA ASN A 53 0.75 -2.87 -14.62
C ASN A 53 0.46 -2.84 -13.11
N ARG A 54 -0.75 -2.36 -12.78
CA ARG A 54 -1.24 -2.21 -11.40
C ARG A 54 -1.38 -3.53 -10.65
N GLN A 55 -1.54 -4.66 -11.35
CA GLN A 55 -1.57 -5.98 -10.70
C GLN A 55 -0.18 -6.39 -10.20
N LEU A 56 0.88 -6.01 -10.91
CA LEU A 56 2.26 -6.38 -10.57
C LEU A 56 2.84 -5.45 -9.49
N ILE A 57 2.53 -4.16 -9.54
CA ILE A 57 3.13 -3.14 -8.65
C ILE A 57 2.21 -2.77 -7.48
N GLY A 58 0.93 -3.12 -7.58
CA GLY A 58 -0.09 -2.68 -6.65
C GLY A 58 -0.64 -1.28 -6.97
N PRO A 59 -1.59 -0.79 -6.17
CA PRO A 59 -2.28 0.47 -6.42
C PRO A 59 -1.31 1.66 -6.42
N GLN A 60 -1.18 2.33 -7.58
CA GLN A 60 -0.30 3.51 -7.77
C GLN A 60 -0.96 4.84 -7.40
N ASN A 61 -2.24 4.86 -7.04
CA ASN A 61 -2.92 6.09 -6.68
C ASN A 61 -2.28 6.74 -5.44
N TRP A 62 -1.95 8.02 -5.58
CA TRP A 62 -1.33 8.84 -4.54
C TRP A 62 -2.09 8.77 -3.22
N SER A 63 -3.42 8.84 -3.27
CA SER A 63 -4.30 8.73 -2.10
C SER A 63 -4.13 7.42 -1.32
N THR A 64 -3.95 6.28 -2.00
CA THR A 64 -3.76 4.99 -1.32
C THR A 64 -2.36 4.87 -0.73
N ARG A 65 -1.34 5.46 -1.37
CA ARG A 65 0.03 5.46 -0.82
C ARG A 65 0.12 6.28 0.46
N TRP A 66 -0.41 7.50 0.46
CA TRP A 66 -0.42 8.35 1.64
C TRP A 66 -1.36 7.86 2.73
N GLY A 67 -2.56 7.40 2.36
CA GLY A 67 -3.49 6.79 3.31
C GLY A 67 -2.88 5.55 3.97
N ARG A 68 -2.22 4.69 3.20
CA ARG A 68 -1.50 3.53 3.75
C ARG A 68 -0.34 3.95 4.64
N LEU A 69 0.44 4.98 4.29
CA LEU A 69 1.55 5.44 5.12
C LEU A 69 1.06 5.96 6.48
N MET A 70 0.07 6.86 6.46
CA MET A 70 -0.45 7.53 7.65
C MET A 70 -1.27 6.59 8.54
N PHE A 71 -2.11 5.73 7.94
CA PHE A 71 -3.09 4.94 8.68
C PHE A 71 -2.73 3.45 8.81
N ARG A 72 -1.52 3.00 8.42
CA ARG A 72 -1.13 1.58 8.48
C ARG A 72 -1.34 0.93 9.85
N LYS A 73 -1.10 1.69 10.91
CA LYS A 73 -1.11 1.22 12.31
C LYS A 73 -2.09 1.99 13.17
N PHE A 74 -2.91 2.85 12.57
CA PHE A 74 -3.91 3.62 13.28
C PHE A 74 -4.91 2.72 14.06
N PRO A 75 -5.45 1.63 13.50
CA PRO A 75 -6.36 0.76 14.25
C PRO A 75 -5.70 0.09 15.47
N THR A 76 -4.43 -0.28 15.36
CA THR A 76 -3.67 -0.84 16.48
C THR A 76 -3.46 0.19 17.58
N GLY A 77 -3.16 1.44 17.22
CA GLY A 77 -3.06 2.56 18.18
C GLY A 77 -4.39 2.84 18.87
N LEU A 78 -5.50 2.85 18.12
CA LEU A 78 -6.85 3.04 18.67
C LEU A 78 -7.22 1.93 19.67
N ALA A 79 -6.90 0.67 19.34
CA ALA A 79 -7.16 -0.47 20.22
C ALA A 79 -6.39 -0.37 21.54
N LEU A 80 -5.12 0.04 21.49
CA LEU A 80 -4.30 0.24 22.69
C LEU A 80 -4.85 1.39 23.54
N ALA A 81 -5.22 2.52 22.92
CA ALA A 81 -5.82 3.64 23.64
C ALA A 81 -7.15 3.26 24.32
N ALA A 82 -8.01 2.49 23.65
CA ALA A 82 -9.24 1.99 24.25
C ALA A 82 -8.95 1.03 25.43
N ALA A 83 -7.94 0.16 25.28
CA ALA A 83 -7.53 -0.74 26.36
C ALA A 83 -6.99 0.02 27.58
N THR A 84 -6.19 1.07 27.39
CA THR A 84 -5.66 1.88 28.50
C THR A 84 -6.77 2.61 29.23
N VAL A 85 -7.70 3.25 28.51
CA VAL A 85 -8.88 3.91 29.13
C VAL A 85 -9.74 2.91 29.88
N GLY A 86 -9.95 1.71 29.33
CA GLY A 86 -10.69 0.65 30.01
C GLY A 86 -10.02 0.16 31.29
N ILE A 87 -8.68 0.06 31.30
CA ILE A 87 -7.89 -0.29 32.49
C ILE A 87 -7.98 0.81 33.54
N GLU A 88 -7.84 2.09 33.14
CA GLU A 88 -7.97 3.24 34.04
C GLU A 88 -9.35 3.27 34.70
N MET A 89 -10.42 3.16 33.91
CA MET A 89 -11.79 3.11 34.45
C MET A 89 -12.02 1.92 35.39
N ALA A 90 -11.51 0.73 35.05
CA ALA A 90 -11.65 -0.45 35.90
C ALA A 90 -10.84 -0.30 37.20
N TYR A 91 -9.64 0.25 37.12
CA TYR A 91 -8.79 0.55 38.27
C TYR A 91 -9.44 1.58 39.20
N ASP A 92 -9.95 2.68 38.65
CA ASP A 92 -10.65 3.72 39.41
C ASP A 92 -11.95 3.19 40.04
N THR A 93 -12.67 2.30 39.36
CA THR A 93 -13.87 1.68 39.93
C THR A 93 -13.51 0.70 41.06
N TRP A 94 -12.42 -0.05 40.92
CA TRP A 94 -12.02 -1.10 41.87
C TRP A 94 -11.23 -0.59 43.07
N MET A 95 -10.35 0.40 42.88
CA MET A 95 -9.56 1.04 43.94
C MET A 95 -10.13 2.38 44.40
N GLY A 96 -10.88 3.10 43.55
CA GLY A 96 -11.48 4.41 43.84
C GLY A 96 -12.90 4.33 44.42
N SER A 97 -13.27 3.24 45.08
CA SER A 97 -14.46 3.21 45.96
C SER A 97 -14.29 4.06 47.24
N GLY A 98 -13.53 5.16 47.15
CA GLY A 98 -13.31 6.16 48.20
C GLY A 98 -13.15 7.54 47.57
N ASP A 99 -14.19 8.37 47.69
CA ASP A 99 -14.28 9.80 47.36
C ASP A 99 -14.38 10.23 45.89
N HIS A 100 -15.64 10.36 45.43
CA HIS A 100 -16.01 11.29 44.35
C HIS A 100 -16.01 12.74 44.85
N GLY A 101 -14.89 13.46 44.66
CA GLY A 101 -14.81 14.91 44.83
C GLY A 101 -14.74 15.64 43.49
N HIS A 102 -15.88 16.03 42.92
CA HIS A 102 -15.92 16.94 41.76
C HIS A 102 -15.64 18.39 42.21
N GLY A 103 -14.39 18.83 42.11
CA GLY A 103 -14.01 20.24 42.29
C GLY A 103 -13.93 20.98 40.96
N HIS A 104 -15.01 21.67 40.57
CA HIS A 104 -14.95 22.72 39.55
C HIS A 104 -14.27 23.96 40.15
N GLY A 105 -12.96 24.13 39.92
CA GLY A 105 -12.22 25.34 40.27
C GLY A 105 -12.09 26.25 39.04
N GLY A 106 -12.91 27.30 38.99
CA GLY A 106 -12.79 28.38 38.02
C GLY A 106 -11.62 29.30 38.32
N HIS A 107 -11.03 29.90 37.29
CA HIS A 107 -10.07 30.99 37.44
C HIS A 107 -10.36 32.11 36.44
N HIS A 108 -10.62 33.29 37.01
CA HIS A 108 -10.41 34.61 36.44
C HIS A 108 -8.91 34.92 36.32
#